data_AF-A0A969QXY3-F1
#
_entry.id   AF-A0A969QXY3-F1
#
_cell.length_a   1.000
_cell.length_b   1.000
_cell.length_c   1.000
_cell.angle_alpha   90.00
_cell.angle_beta   90.00
_cell.angle_gamma   90.00
#
_symmetry.space_group_name_H-M   'P 1'
#
loop_
_entity.id
_entity.type
_entity.pdbx_description
1 polymer ?
#
loop_
_entity_poly.entity_id
_entity_poly.type
_entity_poly.pdbx_seq_one_letter_code
_entity_poly.pdbx_strand_id
1 'polypeptide(L)'
;MSVFGADAAAKDCTRVLRLVGSVNRKTGAVVRGRVLSPAAWTLHELADQVLGPRKMPSAEVIGLEKARAKRQKRAASVHQRTGPYRLWHNRYQDLCTIAEHHAFMRAFGVSEGCRDKLLFLLSVALSWFTDADTLSESIARVAKTYMPSLSTVEVSTYMQPIMTRALDAKAGKRYDWKGKQCDPRYMFKTETLRRWLGPLLVPELEGQLIAFGPPKTPEERQAAEKERQQKRCRVQEGRYKQTRSKYLEESENRAQAARALREQGFSIRGIAQQLGISIGRVSEWCSMSAPLV
;
A
#
# COMPACT_ATOMS: atom_id res chain seq x y z
N MET A 1 -37.85 -4.41 31.68
CA MET A 1 -36.95 -5.49 32.16
C MET A 1 -37.57 -6.34 33.29
N SER A 2 -38.90 -6.52 33.34
CA SER A 2 -39.58 -7.49 34.22
C SER A 2 -39.84 -8.85 33.56
N VAL A 3 -39.55 -8.98 32.27
CA VAL A 3 -39.99 -10.13 31.45
C VAL A 3 -39.19 -11.40 31.69
N PHE A 4 -37.96 -11.30 32.20
CA PHE A 4 -37.05 -12.45 32.36
C PHE A 4 -36.60 -12.71 33.81
N GLY A 5 -37.17 -12.01 34.80
CA GLY A 5 -36.86 -12.24 36.22
C GLY A 5 -35.39 -12.09 36.62
N ALA A 6 -34.60 -11.33 35.87
CA ALA A 6 -33.17 -11.12 36.15
C ALA A 6 -32.95 -10.28 37.43
N ASP A 7 -31.87 -10.57 38.15
CA ASP A 7 -31.49 -9.83 39.36
C ASP A 7 -31.24 -8.35 39.06
N ALA A 8 -31.99 -7.47 39.73
CA ALA A 8 -31.90 -6.03 39.55
C ALA A 8 -30.52 -5.46 39.95
N ALA A 9 -29.78 -6.13 40.84
CA ALA A 9 -28.43 -5.72 41.25
C ALA A 9 -27.36 -5.98 40.18
N ALA A 10 -27.66 -6.81 39.17
CA ALA A 10 -26.73 -7.25 38.13
C ALA A 10 -26.74 -6.39 36.84
N LYS A 11 -27.18 -5.13 36.93
CA LYS A 11 -27.33 -4.22 35.75
C LYS A 11 -26.08 -3.44 35.36
N ASP A 12 -25.05 -3.43 36.20
CA ASP A 12 -23.85 -2.59 36.01
C ASP A 12 -22.77 -3.31 35.19
N CYS A 13 -22.11 -2.58 34.29
CA CYS A 13 -21.04 -3.05 33.40
C CYS A 13 -19.73 -3.35 34.14
N THR A 14 -19.58 -2.93 35.40
CA THR A 14 -18.35 -3.14 36.20
C THR A 14 -18.40 -4.40 37.07
N ARG A 15 -19.47 -5.19 37.01
CA ARG A 15 -19.66 -6.34 37.89
C ARG A 15 -18.69 -7.48 37.57
N VAL A 16 -18.22 -8.13 38.63
CA VAL A 16 -17.38 -9.32 38.53
C VAL A 16 -18.28 -10.56 38.43
N LEU A 17 -18.10 -11.32 37.35
CA LEU A 17 -18.77 -12.60 37.14
C LEU A 17 -17.92 -13.75 37.70
N ARG A 18 -18.60 -14.85 38.05
CA ARG A 18 -17.90 -16.06 38.52
C ARG A 18 -17.22 -16.78 37.37
N LEU A 19 -15.99 -17.21 37.62
CA LEU A 19 -15.20 -17.96 36.65
C LEU A 19 -15.72 -19.40 36.54
N VAL A 20 -15.93 -19.88 35.31
CA VAL A 20 -16.32 -21.27 35.05
C VAL A 20 -15.22 -22.22 35.54
N GLY A 21 -15.62 -23.28 36.25
CA GLY A 21 -14.71 -24.22 36.90
C GLY A 21 -14.39 -23.90 38.36
N SER A 22 -14.70 -22.69 38.84
CA SER A 22 -14.53 -22.35 40.26
C SER A 22 -15.61 -23.01 41.15
N VAL A 23 -15.31 -23.19 42.44
CA VAL A 23 -16.26 -23.74 43.43
C VAL A 23 -16.90 -22.59 44.21
N ASN A 24 -18.23 -22.55 44.24
CA ASN A 24 -18.96 -21.62 45.10
C ASN A 24 -18.89 -22.09 46.55
N ARG A 25 -18.06 -21.44 47.37
CA ARG A 25 -17.89 -21.79 48.78
C ARG A 25 -19.20 -21.78 49.59
N LYS A 26 -20.20 -20.97 49.23
CA LYS A 26 -21.49 -20.90 49.94
C LYS A 26 -22.39 -22.12 49.71
N THR A 27 -22.23 -22.83 48.59
CA THR A 27 -23.11 -23.94 48.22
C THR A 27 -22.35 -25.24 47.90
N GLY A 28 -21.01 -25.21 47.90
CA GLY A 28 -20.15 -26.32 47.49
C GLY A 28 -20.19 -26.66 45.99
N ALA A 29 -21.04 -25.99 45.21
CA ALA A 29 -21.27 -26.31 43.80
C ALA A 29 -20.20 -25.73 42.87
N VAL A 30 -19.84 -26.48 41.84
CA VAL A 30 -18.93 -26.03 40.77
C VAL A 30 -19.69 -25.15 39.77
N VAL A 31 -19.12 -23.99 39.43
CA VAL A 31 -19.65 -23.08 38.41
C VAL A 31 -19.45 -23.70 37.03
N ARG A 32 -20.54 -23.92 36.29
CA ARG A 32 -20.52 -24.50 34.94
C ARG A 32 -21.01 -23.48 33.92
N GLY A 33 -20.28 -23.29 32.83
CA GLY A 33 -20.76 -22.56 31.65
C GLY A 33 -21.65 -23.46 30.81
N ARG A 34 -22.80 -22.96 30.37
CA ARG A 34 -23.68 -23.66 29.41
C ARG A 34 -23.81 -22.82 28.16
N VAL A 35 -23.50 -23.41 27.01
CA VAL A 35 -23.78 -22.79 25.71
C VAL A 35 -25.21 -23.15 25.33
N LEU A 36 -26.10 -22.16 25.32
CA LEU A 36 -27.52 -22.36 25.00
C LEU A 36 -27.80 -22.26 23.49
N SER A 37 -26.96 -21.52 22.76
CA SER A 37 -26.98 -21.44 21.30
C SER A 37 -25.55 -21.32 20.77
N PRO A 38 -25.18 -22.06 19.71
CA PRO A 38 -23.84 -21.99 19.11
C PRO A 38 -23.62 -20.76 18.23
N ALA A 39 -24.67 -19.97 17.94
CA ALA A 39 -24.55 -18.77 17.13
C ALA A 39 -23.78 -17.67 17.88
N ALA A 40 -22.65 -17.23 17.31
CA ALA A 40 -21.87 -16.13 17.84
C ALA A 40 -22.45 -14.79 17.35
N TRP A 41 -22.85 -13.94 18.29
CA TRP A 41 -23.32 -12.59 18.00
C TRP A 41 -22.15 -11.61 18.13
N THR A 42 -22.00 -10.73 17.15
CA THR A 42 -21.07 -9.60 17.28
C THR A 42 -21.62 -8.58 18.26
N LEU A 43 -20.72 -7.82 18.90
CA LEU A 43 -21.13 -6.73 19.80
C LEU A 43 -22.01 -5.69 19.10
N HIS A 44 -21.81 -5.49 17.80
CA HIS A 44 -22.59 -4.56 16.99
C HIS A 44 -24.02 -5.04 16.76
N GLU A 45 -24.21 -6.33 16.45
CA GLU A 45 -25.55 -6.91 16.30
C GLU A 45 -26.33 -6.88 17.61
N LEU A 46 -25.66 -7.17 18.73
CA LEU A 46 -26.25 -7.04 20.07
C LEU A 46 -26.63 -5.59 20.38
N ALA A 47 -25.76 -4.63 20.06
CA ALA A 47 -26.03 -3.21 20.26
C ALA A 47 -27.20 -2.71 19.41
N ASP A 48 -27.28 -3.12 18.14
CA ASP A 48 -28.35 -2.71 17.23
C ASP A 48 -29.72 -3.29 17.67
N GLN A 49 -29.75 -4.48 18.27
CA GLN A 49 -30.98 -5.05 18.84
C GLN A 49 -31.42 -4.38 20.15
N VAL A 50 -30.48 -4.04 21.03
CA VAL A 50 -30.78 -3.49 22.36
C VAL A 50 -31.03 -1.97 22.31
N LEU A 51 -30.26 -1.25 21.51
CA LEU A 51 -30.26 0.22 21.45
C LEU A 51 -30.99 0.75 20.20
N GLY A 52 -31.35 -0.13 19.26
CA GLY A 52 -31.92 0.20 17.96
C GLY A 52 -30.84 0.41 16.88
N PRO A 53 -31.25 0.49 15.60
CA PRO A 53 -30.31 0.63 14.49
C PRO A 53 -29.52 1.93 14.61
N ARG A 54 -28.19 1.83 14.52
CA ARG A 54 -27.30 3.00 14.52
C ARG A 54 -27.68 3.98 13.40
N LYS A 55 -28.03 5.21 13.77
CA LYS A 55 -28.14 6.33 12.82
C LYS A 55 -26.73 6.73 12.39
N MET A 56 -26.29 6.21 11.25
CA MET A 56 -25.09 6.72 10.58
C MET A 56 -25.37 8.17 10.16
N PRO A 57 -24.52 9.15 10.52
CA PRO A 57 -24.67 10.49 9.97
C PRO A 57 -24.55 10.40 8.45
N SER A 58 -25.66 10.61 7.76
CA SER A 58 -25.68 10.92 6.34
C SER A 58 -24.95 12.25 6.20
N ALA A 59 -23.64 12.20 5.95
CA ALA A 59 -22.90 13.38 5.57
C ALA A 59 -23.53 13.89 4.26
N GLU A 60 -24.19 15.05 4.34
CA GLU A 60 -24.74 15.74 3.19
C GLU A 60 -23.61 15.94 2.19
N VAL A 61 -23.71 15.24 1.06
CA VAL A 61 -22.66 15.19 0.05
C VAL A 61 -22.64 16.53 -0.67
N ILE A 62 -21.86 17.48 -0.16
CA ILE A 62 -21.42 18.64 -0.92
C ILE A 62 -20.47 18.12 -1.99
N GLY A 63 -21.07 17.70 -3.11
CA GLY A 63 -20.47 17.27 -4.35
C GLY A 63 -19.41 16.18 -4.19
N LEU A 64 -19.80 14.91 -4.27
CA LEU A 64 -18.88 13.80 -4.51
C LEU A 64 -17.94 14.10 -5.68
N GLU A 65 -18.38 14.90 -6.66
CA GLU A 65 -17.55 15.40 -7.76
C GLU A 65 -16.54 16.48 -7.34
N LYS A 66 -16.90 17.48 -6.53
CA LYS A 66 -15.95 18.46 -6.00
C LYS A 66 -15.00 17.83 -5.00
N ALA A 67 -15.47 16.91 -4.17
CA ALA A 67 -14.67 16.11 -3.25
C ALA A 67 -13.75 15.13 -4.01
N ARG A 68 -14.20 14.50 -5.10
CA ARG A 68 -13.36 13.69 -6.01
C ARG A 68 -12.39 14.54 -6.79
N ALA A 69 -12.76 15.72 -7.27
CA ALA A 69 -11.87 16.64 -7.98
C ALA A 69 -10.81 17.24 -7.03
N LYS A 70 -11.17 17.54 -5.78
CA LYS A 70 -10.24 17.99 -4.74
C LYS A 70 -9.40 16.81 -4.20
N ARG A 71 -9.94 15.60 -4.13
CA ARG A 71 -9.19 14.35 -3.88
C ARG A 71 -8.32 13.97 -5.07
N GLN A 72 -8.68 14.23 -6.32
CA GLN A 72 -7.84 13.97 -7.50
C GLN A 72 -6.73 15.01 -7.62
N LYS A 73 -6.99 16.27 -7.23
CA LYS A 73 -5.96 17.31 -7.10
C LYS A 73 -5.06 17.11 -5.86
N ARG A 74 -5.53 16.43 -4.81
CA ARG A 74 -4.74 16.03 -3.62
C ARG A 74 -4.19 14.60 -3.68
N ALA A 75 -4.65 13.77 -4.62
CA ALA A 75 -4.20 12.40 -4.83
C ALA A 75 -2.96 12.44 -5.71
N ALA A 76 -1.84 12.35 -5.01
CA ALA A 76 -0.51 12.11 -5.52
C ALA A 76 0.09 13.28 -6.31
N SER A 77 0.88 14.09 -5.59
CA SER A 77 2.16 14.47 -6.18
C SER A 77 2.80 13.21 -6.75
N VAL A 78 3.38 13.30 -7.95
CA VAL A 78 4.02 12.16 -8.63
C VAL A 78 5.02 11.43 -7.71
N HIS A 79 5.54 12.11 -6.68
CA HIS A 79 6.36 11.55 -5.60
C HIS A 79 5.66 10.53 -4.67
N GLN A 80 4.34 10.58 -4.50
CA GLN A 80 3.57 9.59 -3.74
C GLN A 80 3.23 8.34 -4.56
N ARG A 81 3.19 8.43 -5.90
CA ARG A 81 2.95 7.26 -6.80
C ARG A 81 4.23 6.55 -7.22
N THR A 82 5.37 7.23 -7.13
CA THR A 82 6.71 6.72 -7.44
C THR A 82 7.71 7.42 -6.53
N GLY A 83 8.39 6.67 -5.67
CA GLY A 83 9.38 7.23 -4.73
C GLY A 83 9.47 6.46 -3.41
N PRO A 84 10.26 6.99 -2.45
CA PRO A 84 10.47 6.39 -1.14
C PRO A 84 9.17 6.04 -0.39
N TYR A 85 8.16 6.91 -0.45
CA TYR A 85 6.86 6.73 0.22
C TYR A 85 6.15 5.44 -0.20
N ARG A 86 6.01 5.22 -1.51
CA ARG A 86 5.36 4.00 -2.03
C ARG A 86 6.18 2.75 -1.74
N LEU A 87 7.50 2.84 -1.85
CA LEU A 87 8.40 1.75 -1.52
C LEU A 87 8.20 1.31 -0.05
N TRP A 88 8.20 2.28 0.87
CA TRP A 88 8.05 2.03 2.29
C TRP A 88 6.63 1.61 2.67
N HIS A 89 5.60 2.08 1.97
CA HIS A 89 4.24 1.58 2.13
C HIS A 89 4.12 0.10 1.75
N ASN A 90 4.66 -0.30 0.59
CA ASN A 90 4.65 -1.72 0.19
C ASN A 90 5.44 -2.59 1.19
N ARG A 91 6.59 -2.10 1.67
CA ARG A 91 7.36 -2.78 2.72
C ARG A 91 6.55 -2.90 4.01
N TYR A 92 5.83 -1.85 4.42
CA TYR A 92 4.98 -1.89 5.61
C TYR A 92 3.89 -2.95 5.49
N GLN A 93 3.23 -3.05 4.34
CA GLN A 93 2.21 -4.07 4.10
C GLN A 93 2.79 -5.48 4.28
N ASP A 94 3.94 -5.76 3.66
CA ASP A 94 4.61 -7.05 3.84
C ASP A 94 5.04 -7.30 5.29
N LEU A 95 5.56 -6.29 6.00
CA LEU A 95 5.91 -6.42 7.42
C LEU A 95 4.67 -6.75 8.27
N CYS A 96 3.51 -6.17 7.96
CA CYS A 96 2.25 -6.50 8.63
C CYS A 96 1.84 -7.95 8.34
N THR A 97 1.91 -8.40 7.09
CA THR A 97 1.62 -9.80 6.72
C THR A 97 2.55 -10.77 7.46
N ILE A 98 3.85 -10.46 7.54
CA ILE A 98 4.80 -11.24 8.34
C ILE A 98 4.39 -11.23 9.82
N ALA A 99 4.10 -10.06 10.39
CA ALA A 99 3.72 -9.93 11.79
C ALA A 99 2.42 -10.70 12.12
N GLU A 100 1.42 -10.61 11.24
CA GLU A 100 0.13 -11.32 11.35
C GLU A 100 0.31 -12.83 11.33
N HIS A 101 1.10 -13.35 10.38
CA HIS A 101 1.39 -14.78 10.31
C HIS A 101 2.02 -15.29 11.61
N HIS A 102 3.02 -14.59 12.14
CA HIS A 102 3.68 -15.00 13.38
C HIS A 102 2.85 -14.75 14.64
N ALA A 103 1.99 -13.74 14.65
CA ALA A 103 1.10 -13.45 15.76
C ALA A 103 -0.11 -14.38 15.81
N PHE A 104 -0.65 -14.80 14.66
CA PHE A 104 -1.71 -15.81 14.60
C PHE A 104 -1.23 -17.17 15.10
N MET A 105 0.01 -17.54 14.77
CA MET A 105 0.60 -18.83 15.17
C MET A 105 1.03 -18.88 16.64
N ARG A 106 1.03 -17.75 17.38
CA ARG A 106 1.55 -17.69 18.77
C ARG A 106 0.68 -16.83 19.68
N ALA A 107 0.30 -17.39 20.83
CA ALA A 107 -0.55 -16.70 21.83
C ALA A 107 0.00 -15.35 22.33
N PHE A 108 1.31 -15.10 22.23
CA PHE A 108 1.97 -13.89 22.72
C PHE A 108 2.54 -12.98 21.61
N GLY A 109 2.15 -13.22 20.36
CA GLY A 109 2.66 -12.48 19.21
C GLY A 109 4.03 -12.97 18.72
N VAL A 110 4.81 -12.06 18.15
CA VAL A 110 6.13 -12.35 17.59
C VAL A 110 7.11 -12.77 18.69
N SER A 111 7.91 -13.82 18.43
CA SER A 111 8.83 -14.39 19.43
C SER A 111 9.95 -13.43 19.84
N GLU A 112 10.46 -13.65 21.05
CA GLU A 112 11.65 -12.98 21.56
C GLU A 112 12.86 -13.20 20.63
N GLY A 113 13.75 -12.20 20.55
CA GLY A 113 14.89 -12.16 19.61
C GLY A 113 14.57 -11.61 18.21
N CYS A 114 13.29 -11.57 17.83
CA CYS A 114 12.82 -10.98 16.56
C CYS A 114 11.83 -9.82 16.75
N ARG A 115 11.12 -9.75 17.88
CA ARG A 115 10.05 -8.76 18.15
C ARG A 115 10.51 -7.31 18.06
N ASP A 116 11.67 -6.98 18.62
CA ASP A 116 12.28 -5.65 18.67
C ASP A 116 12.71 -5.19 17.27
N LYS A 117 13.38 -6.08 16.52
CA LYS A 117 13.82 -5.83 15.15
C LYS A 117 12.62 -5.64 14.21
N LEU A 118 11.59 -6.47 14.34
CA LEU A 118 10.40 -6.34 13.51
C LEU A 118 9.65 -5.04 13.81
N LEU A 119 9.49 -4.69 15.10
CA LEU A 119 8.88 -3.41 15.49
C LEU A 119 9.72 -2.22 15.00
N PHE A 120 11.05 -2.31 15.06
CA PHE A 120 11.95 -1.31 14.50
C PHE A 120 11.68 -1.10 13.00
N LEU A 121 11.59 -2.17 12.22
CA LEU A 121 11.33 -2.10 10.79
C LEU A 121 9.94 -1.54 10.45
N LEU A 122 8.91 -1.95 11.21
CA LEU A 122 7.55 -1.40 11.08
C LEU A 122 7.55 0.10 11.37
N SER A 123 8.23 0.52 12.43
CA SER A 123 8.36 1.92 12.83
C SER A 123 9.11 2.76 11.80
N VAL A 124 10.20 2.23 11.24
CA VAL A 124 10.92 2.88 10.14
C VAL A 124 9.98 3.07 8.95
N ALA A 125 9.22 2.05 8.56
CA ALA A 125 8.28 2.17 7.45
C ALA A 125 7.20 3.22 7.74
N LEU A 126 6.58 3.21 8.92
CA LEU A 126 5.58 4.20 9.35
C LEU A 126 6.10 5.64 9.28
N SER A 127 7.37 5.88 9.64
CA SER A 127 7.99 7.21 9.60
C SER A 127 8.00 7.85 8.20
N TRP A 128 7.87 7.04 7.14
CA TRP A 128 7.82 7.54 5.77
C TRP A 128 6.45 8.04 5.36
N PHE A 129 5.34 7.52 5.88
CA PHE A 129 4.00 7.87 5.40
C PHE A 129 3.02 8.32 6.50
N THR A 130 3.49 8.46 7.73
CA THR A 130 2.75 9.00 8.88
C THR A 130 3.30 10.37 9.25
N ASP A 131 2.47 11.25 9.82
CA ASP A 131 2.97 12.52 10.38
C ASP A 131 3.85 12.26 11.61
N ALA A 132 4.96 12.98 11.72
CA ALA A 132 5.92 12.82 12.81
C ALA A 132 5.30 13.03 14.21
N ASP A 133 4.29 13.90 14.34
CA ASP A 133 3.64 14.21 15.63
C ASP A 133 2.78 13.02 16.11
N THR A 134 2.21 12.27 15.17
CA THR A 134 1.32 11.12 15.43
C THR A 134 2.02 9.76 15.34
N LEU A 135 3.34 9.78 15.06
CA LEU A 135 4.11 8.57 14.80
C LEU A 135 4.23 7.70 16.04
N SER A 136 4.42 8.30 17.22
CA SER A 136 4.54 7.59 18.50
C SER A 136 3.28 6.77 18.82
N GLU A 137 2.10 7.35 18.65
CA GLU A 137 0.81 6.67 18.84
C GLU A 137 0.63 5.52 17.85
N SER A 138 1.04 5.72 16.59
CA SER A 138 0.96 4.70 15.54
C SER A 138 1.86 3.51 15.86
N ILE A 139 3.09 3.76 16.30
CA ILE A 139 4.04 2.74 16.74
C ILE A 139 3.51 1.98 17.95
N ALA A 140 2.98 2.70 18.95
CA ALA A 140 2.40 2.09 20.16
C ALA A 140 1.22 1.16 19.81
N ARG A 141 0.37 1.55 18.87
CA ARG A 141 -0.74 0.72 18.39
C ARG A 141 -0.23 -0.56 17.73
N VAL A 142 0.76 -0.45 16.84
CA VAL A 142 1.37 -1.61 16.14
C VAL A 142 2.05 -2.56 17.13
N ALA A 143 2.78 -2.03 18.10
CA ALA A 143 3.42 -2.82 19.15
C ALA A 143 2.38 -3.60 19.97
N LYS A 144 1.28 -2.95 20.38
CA LYS A 144 0.18 -3.61 21.10
C LYS A 144 -0.48 -4.72 20.29
N THR A 145 -0.57 -4.56 18.97
CA THR A 145 -1.20 -5.55 18.08
C THR A 145 -0.31 -6.78 17.87
N TYR A 146 0.97 -6.60 17.54
CA TYR A 146 1.82 -7.70 17.08
C TYR A 146 2.89 -8.16 18.09
N MET A 147 3.24 -7.31 19.05
CA MET A 147 4.24 -7.58 20.08
C MET A 147 3.72 -7.20 21.48
N PRO A 148 2.57 -7.76 21.93
CA PRO A 148 1.98 -7.40 23.22
C PRO A 148 2.87 -7.73 24.42
N SER A 149 3.93 -8.53 24.22
CA SER A 149 4.94 -8.82 25.25
C SER A 149 5.91 -7.66 25.53
N LEU A 150 5.98 -6.64 24.68
CA LEU A 150 6.79 -5.45 24.91
C LEU A 150 6.03 -4.46 25.80
N SER A 151 6.69 -3.97 26.85
CA SER A 151 6.14 -2.88 27.67
C SER A 151 6.14 -1.55 26.93
N THR A 152 5.30 -0.62 27.37
CA THR A 152 5.22 0.72 26.78
C THR A 152 6.55 1.49 26.89
N VAL A 153 7.28 1.29 27.99
CA VAL A 153 8.59 1.91 28.24
C VAL A 153 9.65 1.36 27.28
N GLU A 154 9.63 0.04 27.03
CA GLU A 154 10.53 -0.58 26.04
C GLU A 154 10.23 -0.06 24.64
N VAL A 155 8.95 0.02 24.26
CA VAL A 155 8.55 0.54 22.93
C VAL A 155 9.02 1.97 22.75
N SER A 156 8.79 2.87 23.71
CA SER A 156 9.24 4.26 23.61
C SER A 156 10.76 4.36 23.53
N THR A 157 11.47 3.59 24.35
CA THR A 157 12.94 3.62 24.41
C THR A 157 13.56 3.09 23.12
N TYR A 158 13.12 1.92 22.64
CA TYR A 158 13.68 1.28 21.45
C TYR A 158 13.37 2.09 20.18
N MET A 159 12.21 2.76 20.13
CA MET A 159 11.75 3.46 18.92
C MET A 159 12.09 4.96 18.91
N GLN A 160 12.64 5.50 20.01
CA GLN A 160 13.06 6.90 20.11
C GLN A 160 13.94 7.37 18.93
N PRO A 161 14.92 6.59 18.42
CA PRO A 161 15.73 7.02 17.29
C PRO A 161 14.92 7.26 16.00
N ILE A 162 13.83 6.52 15.78
CA ILE A 162 12.95 6.71 14.63
C ILE A 162 12.15 8.00 14.79
N MET A 163 11.61 8.24 15.98
CA MET A 163 10.86 9.47 16.30
C MET A 163 11.73 10.71 16.10
N THR A 164 12.95 10.73 16.66
CA THR A 164 13.88 11.84 16.49
C THR A 164 14.18 12.12 15.02
N ARG A 165 14.48 11.09 14.23
CA ARG A 165 14.76 11.24 12.79
C ARG A 165 13.54 11.71 11.99
N ALA A 166 12.33 11.27 12.36
CA ALA A 166 11.10 11.73 11.73
C ALA A 166 10.85 13.23 11.99
N LEU A 167 11.10 13.68 13.23
CA LEU A 167 11.03 15.10 13.61
C LEU A 167 12.10 15.94 12.90
N ASP A 168 13.33 15.45 12.82
CA ASP A 168 14.41 16.11 12.09
C ASP A 168 14.08 16.28 10.60
N ALA A 169 13.51 15.25 9.99
CA ALA A 169 13.07 15.31 8.60
C ALA A 169 11.88 16.26 8.42
N LYS A 170 10.95 16.35 9.38
CA LYS A 170 9.86 17.33 9.38
C LYS A 170 10.38 18.76 9.51
N ALA A 171 11.42 18.96 10.32
CA ALA A 171 12.14 20.22 10.46
C ALA A 171 13.03 20.57 9.25
N GLY A 172 13.07 19.72 8.21
CA GLY A 172 13.85 19.96 6.99
C GLY A 172 15.35 19.75 7.14
N LYS A 173 15.82 19.16 8.25
CA LYS A 173 17.23 18.85 8.46
C LYS A 173 17.72 17.83 7.43
N ARG A 174 19.02 17.84 7.17
CA ARG A 174 19.71 16.90 6.27
C ARG A 174 20.89 16.30 6.99
N TYR A 175 21.14 15.01 6.75
CA TYR A 175 22.28 14.29 7.31
C TYR A 175 23.31 14.02 6.24
N ASP A 176 24.60 14.17 6.57
CA ASP A 176 25.68 13.75 5.68
C ASP A 176 25.82 12.23 5.73
N TRP A 177 25.70 11.60 4.57
CA TRP A 177 25.97 10.19 4.41
C TRP A 177 26.76 9.96 3.13
N LYS A 178 28.01 9.50 3.28
CA LYS A 178 28.95 9.29 2.17
C LYS A 178 29.13 10.55 1.30
N GLY A 179 29.24 11.72 1.95
CA GLY A 179 29.42 13.01 1.28
C GLY A 179 28.17 13.50 0.54
N LYS A 180 26.99 12.95 0.86
CA LYS A 180 25.71 13.36 0.27
C LYS A 180 24.73 13.76 1.36
N GLN A 181 24.09 14.91 1.16
CA GLN A 181 23.01 15.39 2.01
C GLN A 181 21.75 14.56 1.78
N CYS A 182 21.39 13.75 2.77
CA CYS A 182 20.30 12.78 2.70
C CYS A 182 19.15 13.17 3.65
N ASP A 183 17.99 12.56 3.44
CA ASP A 183 16.89 12.58 4.42
C ASP A 183 17.35 11.92 5.73
N PRO A 184 17.06 12.49 6.92
CA PRO A 184 17.42 11.89 8.21
C PRO A 184 16.79 10.52 8.48
N ARG A 185 15.63 10.21 7.89
CA ARG A 185 14.92 8.94 8.08
C ARG A 185 15.72 7.77 7.51
N TYR A 186 15.62 6.61 8.16
CA TYR A 186 16.33 5.43 7.71
C TYR A 186 15.91 4.99 6.30
N MET A 187 16.90 4.70 5.47
CA MET A 187 16.73 4.20 4.10
C MET A 187 17.53 2.90 3.91
N PHE A 188 16.87 1.75 4.05
CA PHE A 188 17.50 0.44 3.90
C PHE A 188 17.29 -0.16 2.51
N LYS A 189 18.31 -0.91 2.05
CA LYS A 189 18.20 -1.78 0.88
C LYS A 189 17.30 -2.98 1.22
N THR A 190 16.58 -3.49 0.22
CA THR A 190 15.68 -4.64 0.42
C THR A 190 16.45 -5.87 0.88
N GLU A 191 17.67 -6.08 0.37
CA GLU A 191 18.55 -7.18 0.79
C GLU A 191 18.92 -7.09 2.27
N THR A 192 19.16 -5.86 2.78
CA THR A 192 19.43 -5.63 4.20
C THR A 192 18.23 -5.99 5.06
N LEU A 193 17.03 -5.58 4.64
CA LEU A 193 15.78 -5.87 5.35
C LEU A 193 15.50 -7.37 5.39
N ARG A 194 15.64 -8.07 4.24
CA ARG A 194 15.44 -9.53 4.17
C ARG A 194 16.42 -10.28 5.05
N ARG A 195 17.68 -9.85 5.12
CA ARG A 195 18.67 -10.45 6.03
C ARG A 195 18.25 -10.32 7.50
N TRP A 196 17.71 -9.17 7.91
CA TRP A 196 17.23 -8.98 9.28
C TRP A 196 15.94 -9.74 9.58
N LEU A 197 15.07 -9.89 8.58
CA LEU A 197 13.83 -10.65 8.65
C LEU A 197 14.02 -12.15 8.47
N GLY A 198 15.23 -12.64 8.16
CA GLY A 198 15.49 -14.03 7.76
C GLY A 198 14.72 -15.09 8.57
N PRO A 199 14.80 -15.08 9.92
CA PRO A 199 14.06 -16.04 10.77
C PRO A 199 12.53 -15.97 10.67
N LEU A 200 11.98 -14.85 10.19
CA LEU A 200 10.54 -14.60 10.04
C LEU A 200 10.03 -14.85 8.61
N LEU A 201 10.92 -14.90 7.62
CA LEU A 201 10.57 -15.19 6.22
C LEU A 201 10.48 -16.70 6.02
N VAL A 202 9.27 -17.22 6.12
CA VAL A 202 8.96 -18.65 5.94
C VAL A 202 8.38 -18.93 4.54
N PRO A 203 8.52 -20.14 3.98
CA PRO A 203 8.06 -20.48 2.63
C PRO A 203 6.59 -20.13 2.35
N GLU A 204 5.72 -20.25 3.35
CA GLU A 204 4.28 -19.96 3.26
C GLU A 204 3.99 -18.49 2.90
N LEU A 205 4.95 -17.59 3.18
CA LEU A 205 4.83 -16.16 2.90
C LEU A 205 5.34 -15.78 1.51
N GLU A 206 6.13 -16.61 0.82
CA GLU A 206 6.86 -16.20 -0.40
C GLU A 206 5.95 -15.71 -1.54
N GLY A 207 4.74 -16.26 -1.66
CA GLY A 207 3.75 -15.85 -2.66
C GLY A 207 2.89 -14.65 -2.26
N GLN A 208 2.93 -14.22 -1.00
CA GLN A 208 2.06 -13.18 -0.43
C GLN A 208 2.75 -11.81 -0.36
N LEU A 209 4.08 -11.78 -0.35
CA LEU A 209 4.88 -10.57 -0.12
C LEU A 209 5.17 -9.82 -1.43
N ILE A 210 4.96 -8.50 -1.42
CA ILE A 210 5.12 -7.61 -2.58
C ILE A 210 6.58 -7.13 -2.72
N ALA A 211 7.18 -6.64 -1.64
CA ALA A 211 8.51 -6.06 -1.56
C ALA A 211 9.58 -7.04 -1.06
N PHE A 212 9.23 -7.99 -0.19
CA PHE A 212 10.13 -9.01 0.37
C PHE A 212 9.94 -10.40 -0.22
N GLY A 213 9.11 -10.53 -1.27
CA GLY A 213 8.99 -11.77 -2.03
C GLY A 213 10.33 -12.28 -2.57
N PRO A 214 10.36 -13.50 -3.13
CA PRO A 214 11.58 -14.14 -3.59
C PRO A 214 12.39 -13.20 -4.50
N PRO A 215 13.74 -13.23 -4.38
CA PRO A 215 14.56 -12.25 -5.04
C PRO A 215 14.47 -12.49 -6.54
N LYS A 216 13.75 -11.61 -7.25
CA LYS A 216 13.62 -11.73 -8.70
C LYS A 216 14.99 -11.58 -9.35
N THR A 217 15.31 -12.46 -10.29
CA THR A 217 16.50 -12.31 -11.14
C THR A 217 16.40 -10.98 -11.92
N PRO A 218 17.52 -10.38 -12.35
CA PRO A 218 17.48 -9.19 -13.19
C PRO A 218 16.57 -9.35 -14.43
N GLU A 219 16.58 -10.54 -15.02
CA GLU A 219 15.76 -10.92 -16.18
C GLU A 219 14.26 -10.92 -15.84
N GLU A 220 13.86 -11.52 -14.72
CA GLU A 220 12.47 -11.52 -14.24
C GLU A 220 11.97 -10.10 -13.92
N ARG A 221 12.83 -9.23 -13.37
CA ARG A 221 12.48 -7.82 -13.14
C ARG A 221 12.26 -7.09 -14.46
N GLN A 222 13.14 -7.29 -15.43
CA GLN A 222 12.99 -6.68 -16.75
C GLN A 222 11.75 -7.21 -17.49
N ALA A 223 11.46 -8.51 -17.38
CA ALA A 223 10.24 -9.11 -17.94
C ALA A 223 8.98 -8.48 -17.33
N ALA A 224 8.92 -8.38 -15.99
CA ALA A 224 7.79 -7.75 -15.30
C ALA A 224 7.66 -6.23 -15.57
N GLU A 225 8.77 -5.54 -15.81
CA GLU A 225 8.78 -4.14 -16.26
C GLU A 225 8.23 -4.03 -17.69
N LYS A 226 8.70 -4.88 -18.61
CA LYS A 226 8.23 -4.95 -20.00
C LYS A 226 6.74 -5.27 -20.06
N GLU A 227 6.27 -6.26 -19.31
CA GLU A 227 4.85 -6.62 -19.22
C GLU A 227 4.01 -5.45 -18.68
N ARG A 228 4.48 -4.77 -17.63
CA ARG A 228 3.82 -3.56 -17.11
C ARG A 228 3.80 -2.43 -18.14
N GLN A 229 4.85 -2.27 -18.94
CA GLN A 229 4.89 -1.26 -20.00
C GLN A 229 3.99 -1.63 -21.18
N GLN A 230 3.88 -2.92 -21.53
CA GLN A 230 2.98 -3.43 -22.57
C GLN A 230 1.52 -3.24 -22.20
N LYS A 231 1.16 -3.48 -20.93
CA LYS A 231 -0.20 -3.26 -20.41
C LYS A 231 -0.59 -1.78 -20.29
N ARG A 232 0.36 -0.84 -20.38
CA ARG A 232 0.06 0.60 -20.34
C ARG A 232 -0.41 1.10 -21.70
N CYS A 233 -1.69 1.46 -21.78
CA CYS A 233 -2.20 2.21 -22.91
C CYS A 233 -1.91 3.70 -22.72
N ARG A 234 -0.79 4.19 -23.29
CA ARG A 234 -0.37 5.60 -23.14
C ARG A 234 -1.34 6.61 -23.78
N VAL A 235 -2.25 6.13 -24.63
CA VAL A 235 -3.37 6.91 -25.21
C VAL A 235 -4.49 7.10 -24.17
N GLN A 236 -4.87 6.05 -23.43
CA GLN A 236 -5.81 6.16 -22.31
C GLN A 236 -5.24 7.03 -21.17
N GLU A 237 -3.92 7.05 -20.99
CA GLU A 237 -3.23 7.94 -20.05
C GLU A 237 -3.19 9.42 -20.53
N GLY A 238 -3.68 9.73 -21.72
CA GLY A 238 -3.72 11.09 -22.28
C GLY A 238 -2.35 11.65 -22.71
N ARG A 239 -1.30 10.83 -22.71
CA ARG A 239 0.07 11.26 -23.08
C ARG A 239 0.32 11.28 -24.58
N TYR A 240 -0.45 10.52 -25.35
CA TYR A 240 -0.38 10.49 -26.80
C TYR A 240 -1.78 10.54 -27.39
N LYS A 241 -1.95 11.26 -28.51
CA LYS A 241 -3.23 11.38 -29.21
C LYS A 241 -3.68 10.08 -29.88
N GLN A 242 -2.73 9.23 -30.28
CA GLN A 242 -3.00 7.98 -30.97
C GLN A 242 -1.96 6.90 -30.63
N THR A 243 -2.34 5.65 -30.84
CA THR A 243 -1.47 4.49 -30.61
C THR A 243 -0.34 4.48 -31.65
N ARG A 244 0.83 3.96 -31.28
CA ARG A 244 1.97 3.82 -32.19
C ARG A 244 1.61 3.08 -33.49
N SER A 245 0.80 2.04 -33.42
CA SER A 245 0.33 1.30 -34.60
C SER A 245 -0.45 2.21 -35.57
N LYS A 246 -1.45 2.97 -35.08
CA LYS A 246 -2.17 3.96 -35.90
C LYS A 246 -1.26 5.04 -36.48
N TYR A 247 -0.29 5.53 -35.70
CA TYR A 247 0.69 6.50 -36.20
C TYR A 247 1.56 5.93 -37.33
N LEU A 248 2.01 4.69 -37.20
CA LEU A 248 2.82 4.04 -38.24
C LEU A 248 1.99 3.78 -39.50
N GLU A 249 0.74 3.33 -39.36
CA GLU A 249 -0.18 3.11 -40.46
C GLU A 249 -0.51 4.42 -41.21
N GLU A 250 -0.85 5.49 -40.48
CA GLU A 250 -1.04 6.83 -41.08
C GLU A 250 0.23 7.36 -41.76
N SER A 251 1.39 7.11 -41.16
CA SER A 251 2.68 7.50 -41.76
C SER A 251 2.98 6.70 -43.03
N GLU A 252 2.70 5.40 -43.07
CA GLU A 252 2.92 4.56 -44.24
C GLU A 252 1.96 4.92 -45.37
N ASN A 253 0.67 5.15 -45.07
CA ASN A 253 -0.31 5.62 -46.05
C ASN A 253 0.09 6.97 -46.67
N ARG A 254 0.61 7.90 -45.85
CA ARG A 254 1.14 9.18 -46.34
C ARG A 254 2.42 9.01 -47.16
N ALA A 255 3.28 8.06 -46.81
CA ALA A 255 4.47 7.74 -47.59
C ALA A 255 4.09 7.14 -48.95
N GLN A 256 3.13 6.21 -49.00
CA GLN A 256 2.62 5.64 -50.26
C GLN A 256 2.00 6.71 -51.16
N ALA A 257 1.18 7.61 -50.60
CA ALA A 257 0.61 8.73 -51.36
C ALA A 257 1.69 9.67 -51.91
N ALA A 258 2.74 9.94 -51.13
CA ALA A 258 3.88 10.73 -51.60
C ALA A 258 4.65 10.04 -52.74
N ARG A 259 4.85 8.72 -52.67
CA ARG A 259 5.49 7.94 -53.75
C ARG A 259 4.64 7.92 -55.03
N ALA A 260 3.33 7.72 -54.91
CA ALA A 260 2.42 7.74 -56.07
C ALA A 260 2.40 9.12 -56.77
N LEU A 261 2.37 10.22 -56.01
CA LEU A 261 2.46 11.56 -56.59
C LEU A 261 3.84 11.81 -57.22
N ARG A 262 4.90 11.19 -56.69
CA ARG A 262 6.24 11.27 -57.27
C ARG A 262 6.32 10.57 -58.62
N GLU A 263 5.69 9.39 -58.75
CA GLU A 263 5.59 8.64 -60.01
C GLU A 263 4.77 9.42 -61.06
N GLN A 264 3.75 10.17 -60.64
CA GLN A 264 2.97 11.07 -61.50
C GLN A 264 3.74 12.33 -61.94
N GLY A 265 5.02 12.47 -61.56
CA GLY A 265 5.89 13.55 -62.00
C GLY A 265 5.88 14.81 -61.13
N PHE A 266 5.20 14.81 -59.99
CA PHE A 266 5.21 15.98 -59.10
C PHE A 266 6.58 16.20 -58.46
N SER A 267 6.95 17.47 -58.31
CA SER A 267 8.17 17.87 -57.58
C SER A 267 7.99 17.62 -56.08
N ILE A 268 9.09 17.35 -55.36
CA ILE A 268 9.06 17.14 -53.90
C ILE A 268 8.38 18.31 -53.17
N ARG A 269 8.58 19.56 -53.64
CA ARG A 269 7.90 20.75 -53.11
C ARG A 269 6.39 20.73 -53.38
N GLY A 270 5.96 20.33 -54.58
CA GLY A 270 4.54 20.20 -54.92
C GLY A 270 3.83 19.15 -54.07
N ILE A 271 4.49 18.00 -53.84
CA ILE A 271 3.97 16.93 -52.98
C ILE A 271 3.85 17.40 -51.52
N ALA A 272 4.88 18.08 -51.01
CA ALA A 272 4.88 18.66 -49.66
C ALA A 272 3.72 19.65 -49.44
N GLN A 273 3.45 20.51 -50.43
CA GLN A 273 2.34 21.45 -50.39
C GLN A 273 0.98 20.76 -50.45
N GLN A 274 0.83 19.75 -51.31
CA GLN A 274 -0.42 19.02 -51.49
C GLN A 274 -0.78 18.15 -50.26
N LEU A 275 0.21 17.55 -49.61
CA LEU A 275 0.00 16.69 -48.43
C LEU A 275 0.09 17.46 -47.10
N GLY A 276 0.56 18.71 -47.10
CA GLY A 276 0.75 19.52 -45.89
C GLY A 276 1.87 18.99 -44.97
N ILE A 277 2.94 18.46 -45.57
CA ILE A 277 4.05 17.78 -44.87
C ILE A 277 5.38 18.48 -45.20
N SER A 278 6.38 18.43 -44.31
CA SER A 278 7.67 19.06 -44.56
C SER A 278 8.40 18.43 -45.76
N ILE A 279 9.10 19.27 -46.53
CA ILE A 279 9.88 18.86 -47.71
C ILE A 279 10.88 17.75 -47.36
N GLY A 280 11.58 17.85 -46.22
CA GLY A 280 12.54 16.85 -45.77
C GLY A 280 11.92 15.47 -45.55
N ARG A 281 10.71 15.42 -45.00
CA ARG A 281 9.98 14.16 -44.74
C ARG A 281 9.49 13.51 -46.03
N VAL A 282 9.04 14.30 -46.99
CA VAL A 282 8.66 13.82 -48.34
C VAL A 282 9.90 13.30 -49.08
N SER A 283 11.02 14.03 -49.01
CA SER A 283 12.29 13.59 -49.59
C SER A 283 12.74 12.24 -49.03
N GLU A 284 12.65 12.06 -47.71
CA GLU A 284 12.95 10.79 -47.04
C GLU A 284 12.07 9.65 -47.59
N TRP A 285 10.74 9.83 -47.62
CA TRP A 285 9.79 8.82 -48.10
C TRP A 285 9.92 8.46 -49.57
N CYS A 286 10.29 9.42 -50.43
CA CYS A 286 10.53 9.19 -51.84
C CYS A 286 11.94 8.66 -52.14
N SER A 287 12.89 8.80 -51.20
CA SER A 287 14.27 8.29 -51.34
C SER A 287 14.43 6.84 -50.88
N MET A 288 13.56 6.37 -49.99
CA MET A 288 13.48 4.95 -49.63
C MET A 288 12.79 4.19 -50.75
N SER A 289 13.58 3.62 -51.66
CA SER A 289 13.10 2.67 -52.66
C SER A 289 12.29 1.56 -51.98
N ALA A 290 11.12 1.22 -52.54
CA ALA A 290 10.34 0.08 -52.06
C ALA A 290 11.23 -1.18 -52.02
N PRO A 291 11.14 -2.03 -50.98
CA PRO A 291 11.77 -3.35 -51.04
C PRO A 291 11.22 -4.07 -52.27
N LEU A 292 12.12 -4.44 -53.19
CA LEU A 292 11.80 -5.30 -54.31
C LEU A 292 11.22 -6.60 -53.75
N VAL A 293 10.01 -6.95 -54.22
CA VAL A 293 9.33 -8.21 -53.95
C VAL A 293 10.18 -9.38 -54.41
#